data_AF-A0AAW0D4P0-F1
#
_entry.id   AF-A0AAW0D4P0-F1
#
_cell.length_a   1.000
_cell.length_b   1.000
_cell.length_c   1.000
_cell.angle_alpha   90.00
_cell.angle_beta   90.00
_cell.angle_gamma   90.00
#
_symmetry.space_group_name_H-M   'P 1'
#
loop_
_entity.id
_entity.type
_entity.pdbx_description
1 polymer ?
#
loop_
_entity_poly.entity_id
_entity_poly.type
_entity_poly.pdbx_seq_one_letter_code
_entity_poly.pdbx_strand_id
1 'polypeptide(L)'
;MDLTPYNGTSQGWILDGVVQEIDITSGKAIWTWKSSEHVDPGDCYYPVGDFGKESGGNAWDYFHTNSVEKDGFGNYLISSRHCNAVYYLAGSDGRVIWRLGGQNSSFSMGQGTQFSFQHDARWISLTETNGRMSLFDNAGMFGVYNEDSARGLLIDLDFQAMTATLVQDYLPWDRTVSESQGSMQVQPNGDVLIGQVSFAALKDPEYAASGEMLWTAQFGVDTQVSGYRALRYNWTGNPATIPSIELVQGKSSMLSIYASWNGATEINKWELLGSSDTNGSGAVSLYNRTKTGFETTITISTSLEKYDDYTHFAMRAIDRSGQPLGTSHYVSLSSAGGLSTGSNGNNGSSIISSFHRTMPAWGNTGQQSMTLRRQAKVFVRDLKKDTGSASFSGMTGRLLRLVAEV
;
A
#
# COMPACT_ATOMS: atom_id res chain seq x y z
N MET A 1 -3.08 -5.29 34.72
CA MET A 1 -1.82 -5.09 35.46
C MET A 1 -1.90 -3.80 36.27
N ASP A 2 -0.99 -3.57 37.20
CA ASP A 2 -0.91 -2.29 37.92
C ASP A 2 -0.28 -1.23 37.01
N LEU A 3 -1.04 -0.18 36.66
CA LEU A 3 -0.56 0.95 35.85
C LEU A 3 -0.24 2.19 36.68
N THR A 4 -0.33 2.13 38.01
CA THR A 4 -0.01 3.28 38.88
C THR A 4 1.41 3.84 38.67
N PRO A 5 2.46 3.03 38.36
CA PRO A 5 3.78 3.58 38.05
C PRO A 5 3.82 4.47 36.81
N TYR A 6 2.83 4.35 35.92
CA TYR A 6 2.74 5.05 34.64
C TYR A 6 1.62 6.11 34.62
N ASN A 7 1.19 6.58 35.81
CA ASN A 7 0.06 7.49 36.01
C ASN A 7 -1.31 6.92 35.56
N GLY A 8 -1.47 5.60 35.61
CA GLY A 8 -2.71 4.89 35.31
C GLY A 8 -3.46 4.38 36.55
N THR A 9 -4.39 3.44 36.34
CA THR A 9 -5.15 2.78 37.40
C THR A 9 -4.43 1.56 37.97
N SER A 10 -4.72 1.19 39.22
CA SER A 10 -4.14 0.00 39.86
C SER A 10 -4.64 -1.33 39.28
N GLN A 11 -5.75 -1.30 38.53
CA GLN A 11 -6.26 -2.41 37.74
C GLN A 11 -6.48 -1.92 36.32
N GLY A 12 -5.40 -1.89 35.55
CA GLY A 12 -5.39 -1.37 34.19
C GLY A 12 -5.25 -2.44 33.12
N TRP A 13 -5.64 -2.05 31.91
CA TRP A 13 -5.59 -2.85 30.69
C TRP A 13 -4.52 -2.32 29.75
N ILE A 14 -3.74 -3.21 29.17
CA ILE A 14 -2.80 -2.89 28.09
C ILE A 14 -3.25 -3.58 26.80
N LEU A 15 -2.95 -2.96 25.67
CA LEU A 15 -2.94 -3.65 24.39
C LEU A 15 -1.55 -4.27 24.23
N ASP A 16 -1.45 -5.58 24.36
CA ASP A 16 -0.17 -6.27 24.30
C ASP A 16 0.31 -6.43 22.85
N GLY A 17 1.56 -6.07 22.59
CA GLY A 17 2.23 -6.36 21.32
C GLY A 17 2.58 -7.83 21.24
N VAL A 18 1.94 -8.57 20.32
CA VAL A 18 2.18 -10.00 20.14
C VAL A 18 2.77 -10.27 18.77
N VAL A 19 3.85 -11.05 18.73
CA VAL A 19 4.48 -11.54 17.50
C VAL A 19 4.42 -13.06 17.50
N GLN A 20 3.98 -13.65 16.40
CA GLN A 20 3.83 -15.09 16.27
C GLN A 20 4.45 -15.62 14.98
N GLU A 21 5.12 -16.76 15.08
CA GLU A 21 5.40 -17.61 13.93
C GLU A 21 4.33 -18.70 13.89
N ILE A 22 3.70 -18.87 12.73
CA ILE A 22 2.54 -19.75 12.56
C ILE A 22 2.86 -20.78 11.48
N ASP A 23 2.58 -22.05 11.78
CA ASP A 23 2.53 -23.08 10.75
C ASP A 23 1.29 -22.87 9.88
N ILE A 24 1.51 -22.53 8.60
CA ILE A 24 0.43 -22.13 7.68
C ILE A 24 -0.57 -23.27 7.45
N THR A 25 -0.13 -24.53 7.49
CA THR A 25 -0.98 -25.70 7.20
C THR A 25 -1.97 -25.96 8.34
N SER A 26 -1.50 -25.91 9.58
CA SER A 26 -2.27 -26.22 10.78
C SER A 26 -2.89 -24.99 11.44
N GLY A 27 -2.40 -23.79 11.12
CA GLY A 27 -2.81 -22.53 11.74
C GLY A 27 -2.32 -22.37 13.18
N LYS A 28 -1.42 -23.24 13.66
CA LYS A 28 -0.93 -23.22 15.04
C LYS A 28 0.30 -22.33 15.17
N ALA A 29 0.36 -21.56 16.25
CA ALA A 29 1.58 -20.85 16.62
C ALA A 29 2.66 -21.86 17.02
N ILE A 30 3.83 -21.74 16.38
CA ILE A 30 5.05 -22.50 16.73
C ILE A 30 6.00 -21.68 17.59
N TRP A 31 5.84 -20.36 17.57
CA TRP A 31 6.53 -19.43 18.46
C TRP A 31 5.60 -18.25 18.76
N THR A 32 5.64 -17.71 19.99
CA THR A 32 4.86 -16.55 20.40
C THR A 32 5.68 -15.72 21.37
N TRP A 33 5.74 -14.42 21.11
CA TRP A 33 6.37 -13.45 21.96
C TRP A 33 5.36 -12.35 22.31
N LYS A 34 5.37 -11.93 23.56
CA LYS A 34 4.49 -10.88 24.07
C LYS A 34 5.33 -9.79 24.68
N SER A 35 5.11 -8.55 24.24
CA SER A 35 5.86 -7.40 24.74
C SER A 35 5.82 -7.28 26.26
N SER A 36 4.67 -7.54 26.88
CA SER A 36 4.47 -7.43 28.32
C SER A 36 5.32 -8.38 29.16
N GLU A 37 5.87 -9.44 28.57
CA GLU A 37 6.75 -10.41 29.23
C GLU A 37 8.23 -10.02 29.13
N HIS A 38 8.59 -9.02 28.29
CA HIS A 38 9.97 -8.74 27.90
C HIS A 38 10.36 -7.25 27.90
N VAL A 39 9.40 -6.32 27.86
CA VAL A 39 9.63 -4.88 27.77
C VAL A 39 8.81 -4.18 28.84
N ASP A 40 9.48 -3.37 29.66
CA ASP A 40 8.82 -2.54 30.67
C ASP A 40 8.06 -1.42 29.97
N PRO A 41 6.76 -1.21 30.24
CA PRO A 41 6.02 -0.09 29.68
C PRO A 41 6.62 1.29 29.96
N GLY A 42 7.41 1.45 31.02
CA GLY A 42 8.15 2.66 31.35
C GLY A 42 9.26 3.01 30.36
N ASP A 43 9.74 2.04 29.57
CA ASP A 43 10.74 2.26 28.52
C ASP A 43 10.15 2.96 27.28
N CYS A 44 8.83 3.10 27.22
CA CYS A 44 8.09 3.62 26.07
C CYS A 44 7.57 5.03 26.31
N TYR A 45 7.29 5.75 25.22
CA TYR A 45 7.00 7.19 25.25
C TYR A 45 5.51 7.52 25.13
N TYR A 46 4.67 6.56 24.75
CA TYR A 46 3.24 6.80 24.60
C TYR A 46 2.55 6.79 25.98
N PRO A 47 2.00 7.91 26.46
CA PRO A 47 1.50 8.02 27.82
C PRO A 47 0.21 7.20 28.00
N VAL A 48 -0.05 6.74 29.23
CA VAL A 48 -1.33 6.10 29.59
C VAL A 48 -2.51 7.04 29.32
N GLY A 49 -2.42 8.29 29.79
CA GLY A 49 -3.48 9.29 29.61
C GLY A 49 -4.85 8.81 30.09
N ASP A 50 -5.86 8.92 29.23
CA ASP A 50 -7.20 8.40 29.50
C ASP A 50 -7.39 6.91 29.17
N PHE A 51 -6.38 6.27 28.57
CA PHE A 51 -6.39 4.84 28.25
C PHE A 51 -6.10 3.98 29.48
N GLY A 52 -6.19 2.66 29.30
CA GLY A 52 -5.87 1.65 30.29
C GLY A 52 -6.92 1.47 31.38
N LYS A 53 -7.99 2.27 31.40
CA LYS A 53 -9.12 2.14 32.34
C LYS A 53 -10.07 0.99 31.97
N GLU A 54 -10.14 0.65 30.68
CA GLU A 54 -11.05 -0.35 30.12
C GLU A 54 -10.33 -1.27 29.13
N SER A 55 -10.86 -2.47 28.92
CA SER A 55 -10.35 -3.42 27.92
C SER A 55 -10.72 -3.02 26.48
N GLY A 56 -10.18 -3.74 25.49
CA GLY A 56 -10.40 -3.43 24.08
C GLY A 56 -9.52 -2.28 23.63
N GLY A 57 -9.96 -1.47 22.68
CA GLY A 57 -9.21 -0.31 22.17
C GLY A 57 -9.20 0.92 23.10
N ASN A 58 -9.75 0.82 24.32
CA ASN A 58 -9.45 1.77 25.40
C ASN A 58 -8.27 1.29 26.27
N ALA A 59 -7.74 0.09 26.02
CA ALA A 59 -6.54 -0.38 26.69
C ALA A 59 -5.34 0.47 26.27
N TRP A 60 -4.35 0.61 27.15
CA TRP A 60 -3.16 1.38 26.86
C TRP A 60 -2.24 0.62 25.90
N ASP A 61 -2.10 1.15 24.69
CA ASP A 61 -1.19 0.64 23.68
C ASP A 61 0.21 1.20 23.90
N TYR A 62 0.95 0.64 24.85
CA TYR A 62 2.27 1.18 25.22
C TYR A 62 3.38 0.80 24.21
N PHE A 63 3.23 -0.33 23.50
CA PHE A 63 4.30 -0.91 22.67
C PHE A 63 4.05 -0.72 21.17
N HIS A 64 2.84 -0.95 20.66
CA HIS A 64 2.48 -0.84 19.24
C HIS A 64 3.51 -1.45 18.25
N THR A 65 3.44 -2.77 18.04
CA THR A 65 4.30 -3.47 17.06
C THR A 65 3.83 -3.17 15.65
N ASN A 66 4.74 -2.78 14.75
CA ASN A 66 4.37 -2.43 13.36
C ASN A 66 5.22 -3.09 12.27
N SER A 67 6.33 -3.74 12.61
CA SER A 67 7.06 -4.61 11.68
C SER A 67 7.67 -5.81 12.41
N VAL A 68 7.82 -6.90 11.66
CA VAL A 68 8.53 -8.11 12.05
C VAL A 68 9.27 -8.69 10.85
N GLU A 69 10.48 -9.18 11.07
CA GLU A 69 11.25 -9.95 10.12
C GLU A 69 11.98 -11.09 10.85
N LYS A 70 11.88 -12.32 10.33
CA LYS A 70 12.69 -13.45 10.79
C LYS A 70 13.93 -13.55 9.91
N ASP A 71 15.10 -13.70 10.51
CA ASP A 71 16.36 -13.80 9.77
C ASP A 71 16.85 -15.24 9.58
N GLY A 72 17.98 -15.38 8.87
CA GLY A 72 18.63 -16.66 8.61
C GLY A 72 19.26 -17.34 9.82
N PHE A 73 19.43 -16.64 10.95
CA PHE A 73 19.87 -17.21 12.23
C PHE A 73 18.69 -17.70 13.08
N GLY A 74 17.45 -17.49 12.61
CA GLY A 74 16.23 -17.87 13.32
C GLY A 74 15.77 -16.85 14.36
N ASN A 75 16.38 -15.66 14.41
CA ASN A 75 16.00 -14.57 15.31
C ASN A 75 14.99 -13.63 14.64
N TYR A 76 14.42 -12.71 15.43
CA TYR A 76 13.38 -11.79 14.97
C TYR A 76 13.79 -10.34 15.17
N LEU A 77 13.70 -9.54 14.11
CA LEU A 77 13.75 -8.08 14.17
C LEU A 77 12.33 -7.54 14.25
N ILE A 78 12.00 -6.76 15.28
CA ILE A 78 10.68 -6.16 15.45
C ILE A 78 10.77 -4.67 15.72
N SER A 79 9.80 -3.90 15.25
CA SER A 79 9.72 -2.46 15.51
C SER A 79 8.55 -2.13 16.42
N SER A 80 8.82 -1.29 17.42
CA SER A 80 7.83 -0.69 18.31
C SER A 80 7.72 0.80 18.03
N ARG A 81 6.54 1.21 17.57
CA ARG A 81 6.23 2.62 17.30
C ARG A 81 6.31 3.46 18.56
N HIS A 82 5.73 2.98 19.66
CA HIS A 82 5.55 3.79 20.87
C HIS A 82 6.74 3.80 21.80
N CYS A 83 7.69 2.88 21.63
CA CYS A 83 8.96 2.90 22.36
C CYS A 83 10.09 3.57 21.57
N ASN A 84 9.81 4.08 20.35
CA ASN A 84 10.81 4.64 19.44
C ASN A 84 12.02 3.72 19.26
N ALA A 85 11.77 2.41 19.18
CA ALA A 85 12.83 1.42 19.25
C ALA A 85 12.57 0.20 18.36
N VAL A 86 13.67 -0.35 17.85
CA VAL A 86 13.73 -1.65 17.16
C VAL A 86 14.39 -2.66 18.10
N TYR A 87 13.82 -3.86 18.18
CA TYR A 87 14.27 -4.93 19.06
C TYR A 87 14.70 -6.12 18.22
N TYR A 88 15.82 -6.73 18.62
CA TYR A 88 16.26 -8.00 18.07
C TYR A 88 16.11 -9.10 19.11
N LEU A 89 15.31 -10.11 18.80
CA LEU A 89 14.84 -11.13 19.72
C LEU A 89 15.47 -12.48 19.37
N ALA A 90 15.91 -13.21 20.39
CA ALA A 90 16.37 -14.58 20.19
C ALA A 90 15.20 -15.49 19.82
N GLY A 91 15.36 -16.27 18.75
CA GLY A 91 14.32 -17.21 18.33
C GLY A 91 14.08 -18.36 19.33
N SER A 92 15.06 -18.67 20.17
CA SER A 92 15.01 -19.78 21.11
C SER A 92 14.05 -19.55 22.29
N ASP A 93 14.03 -18.34 22.84
CA ASP A 93 13.36 -18.03 24.11
C ASP A 93 12.72 -16.63 24.13
N GLY A 94 12.82 -15.87 23.03
CA GLY A 94 12.24 -14.54 22.94
C GLY A 94 12.98 -13.46 23.72
N ARG A 95 14.14 -13.74 24.32
CA ARG A 95 14.90 -12.71 25.04
C ARG A 95 15.34 -11.61 24.08
N VAL A 96 15.30 -10.37 24.55
CA VAL A 96 15.86 -9.23 23.80
C VAL A 96 17.39 -9.36 23.78
N ILE A 97 17.96 -9.52 22.59
CA ILE A 97 19.41 -9.56 22.36
C ILE A 97 19.97 -8.14 22.43
N TRP A 98 19.35 -7.20 21.71
CA TRP A 98 19.69 -5.78 21.74
C TRP A 98 18.50 -4.91 21.35
N ARG A 99 18.61 -3.61 21.66
CA ARG A 99 17.64 -2.55 21.31
C ARG A 99 18.34 -1.45 20.53
N LEU A 100 17.79 -1.03 19.40
CA LEU A 100 18.24 0.15 18.65
C LEU A 100 17.24 1.28 18.87
N GLY A 101 17.72 2.45 19.31
CA GLY A 101 16.86 3.57 19.69
C GLY A 101 16.17 3.42 21.05
N GLY A 102 15.19 4.28 21.31
CA GLY A 102 14.42 4.34 22.56
C GLY A 102 15.22 4.81 23.79
N GLN A 103 14.63 4.63 24.97
CA GLN A 103 15.26 5.03 26.25
C GLN A 103 16.51 4.21 26.58
N ASN A 104 16.50 2.93 26.20
CA ASN A 104 17.49 1.93 26.62
C ASN A 104 18.20 1.30 25.41
N SER A 105 18.68 2.14 24.48
CA SER A 105 19.42 1.62 23.33
C SER A 105 20.70 0.90 23.77
N SER A 106 20.96 -0.25 23.18
CA SER A 106 22.20 -1.00 23.34
C SER A 106 23.34 -0.40 22.50
N PHE A 107 23.04 0.50 21.56
CA PHE A 107 24.02 1.08 20.64
C PHE A 107 24.35 2.53 21.00
N SER A 108 25.60 2.91 20.78
CA SER A 108 25.95 4.32 20.63
C SER A 108 25.39 4.83 19.30
N MET A 109 24.40 5.71 19.38
CA MET A 109 23.68 6.24 18.23
C MET A 109 24.48 7.37 17.58
N GLY A 110 25.06 7.11 16.40
CA GLY A 110 25.75 8.11 15.60
C GLY A 110 24.85 9.26 15.14
N GLN A 111 25.46 10.35 14.67
CA GLN A 111 24.71 11.51 14.17
C GLN A 111 23.74 11.11 13.04
N GLY A 112 22.47 11.50 13.16
CA GLY A 112 21.45 11.25 12.16
C GLY A 112 20.86 9.83 12.17
N THR A 113 21.20 9.02 13.19
CA THR A 113 20.59 7.68 13.39
C THR A 113 19.39 7.70 14.32
N GLN A 114 19.06 8.87 14.90
CA GLN A 114 17.88 9.04 15.73
C GLN A 114 16.61 8.98 14.86
N PHE A 115 15.56 8.42 15.43
CA PHE A 115 14.26 8.27 14.79
C PHE A 115 13.16 8.24 15.85
N SER A 116 11.92 8.51 15.46
CA SER A 116 10.75 8.36 16.32
C SER A 116 9.54 7.83 15.57
N PHE A 117 8.68 7.09 16.29
CA PHE A 117 7.45 6.51 15.77
C PHE A 117 7.63 5.68 14.50
N GLN A 118 8.82 5.11 14.33
CA GLN A 118 9.33 4.50 13.10
C GLN A 118 8.53 3.27 12.67
N HIS A 119 8.54 2.98 11.36
CA HIS A 119 7.93 1.83 10.74
C HIS A 119 8.91 1.05 9.86
N ASP A 120 8.53 -0.20 9.56
CA ASP A 120 9.13 -1.03 8.52
C ASP A 120 10.65 -1.20 8.63
N ALA A 121 11.12 -1.52 9.85
CA ALA A 121 12.49 -1.97 10.05
C ALA A 121 12.74 -3.29 9.31
N ARG A 122 13.74 -3.31 8.42
CA ARG A 122 14.13 -4.48 7.60
C ARG A 122 15.63 -4.67 7.53
N TRP A 123 16.08 -5.92 7.48
CA TRP A 123 17.47 -6.22 7.15
C TRP A 123 17.72 -6.04 5.65
N ILE A 124 18.81 -5.33 5.33
CA ILE A 124 19.38 -5.28 3.98
C ILE A 124 20.51 -6.30 3.86
N SER A 125 21.32 -6.42 4.90
CA SER A 125 22.33 -7.47 5.04
C SER A 125 22.59 -7.75 6.51
N LEU A 126 22.84 -8.99 6.87
CA LEU A 126 23.11 -9.39 8.25
C LEU A 126 24.21 -10.46 8.28
N THR A 127 25.12 -10.30 9.24
CA THR A 127 26.20 -11.23 9.58
C THR A 127 26.25 -11.38 11.10
N GLU A 128 27.11 -12.26 11.61
CA GLU A 128 27.27 -12.43 13.07
C GLU A 128 27.83 -11.18 13.77
N THR A 129 28.55 -10.30 13.06
CA THR A 129 29.25 -9.15 13.64
C THR A 129 28.70 -7.80 13.21
N ASN A 130 27.96 -7.75 12.09
CA ASN A 130 27.45 -6.52 11.52
C ASN A 130 26.08 -6.72 10.87
N GLY A 131 25.29 -5.64 10.82
CA GLY A 131 24.04 -5.60 10.07
C GLY A 131 23.85 -4.24 9.39
N ARG A 132 23.16 -4.23 8.26
CA ARG A 132 22.66 -3.03 7.61
C ARG A 132 21.15 -3.10 7.58
N MET A 133 20.50 -2.07 8.08
CA MET A 133 19.04 -2.01 8.25
C MET A 133 18.46 -0.83 7.48
N SER A 134 17.33 -1.04 6.82
CA SER A 134 16.46 0.05 6.36
C SER A 134 15.35 0.29 7.37
N LEU A 135 14.96 1.55 7.52
CA LEU A 135 13.93 1.99 8.46
C LEU A 135 13.18 3.18 7.89
N PHE A 136 11.88 3.26 8.11
CA PHE A 136 11.12 4.49 7.85
C PHE A 136 10.93 5.26 9.15
N ASP A 137 11.60 6.40 9.27
CA ASP A 137 11.49 7.32 10.40
C ASP A 137 10.33 8.28 10.15
N ASN A 138 9.31 8.18 11.00
CA ASN A 138 8.09 8.97 10.89
C ASN A 138 8.26 10.40 11.36
N ALA A 139 9.30 10.68 12.17
CA ALA A 139 9.59 11.96 12.81
C ALA A 139 8.52 12.47 13.79
N GLY A 140 7.44 11.73 14.03
CA GLY A 140 6.38 12.17 14.92
C GLY A 140 5.08 11.37 14.84
N MET A 141 4.07 11.88 15.55
CA MET A 141 2.69 11.42 15.55
C MET A 141 1.72 12.61 15.57
N PHE A 142 0.42 12.34 15.60
CA PHE A 142 -0.64 13.35 15.66
C PHE A 142 -0.38 14.45 16.69
N GLY A 143 -0.06 15.66 16.21
CA GLY A 143 0.21 16.82 17.05
C GLY A 143 1.52 16.79 17.85
N VAL A 144 2.41 15.82 17.61
CA VAL A 144 3.72 15.70 18.25
C VAL A 144 4.78 15.44 17.19
N TYR A 145 5.59 16.45 16.88
CA TYR A 145 6.67 16.35 15.88
C TYR A 145 8.02 16.47 16.58
N ASN A 146 8.84 15.43 16.43
CA ASN A 146 10.20 15.38 16.97
C ASN A 146 11.24 15.94 16.00
N GLU A 147 10.96 15.84 14.69
CA GLU A 147 11.78 16.39 13.62
C GLU A 147 10.90 17.04 12.54
N ASP A 148 11.51 17.81 11.64
CA ASP A 148 10.79 18.58 10.62
C ASP A 148 10.20 17.73 9.49
N SER A 149 10.71 16.51 9.28
CA SER A 149 10.34 15.66 8.15
C SER A 149 10.52 14.19 8.48
N ALA A 150 9.59 13.36 8.00
CA ALA A 150 9.82 11.93 7.89
C ALA A 150 10.95 11.64 6.90
N ARG A 151 11.55 10.45 6.97
CA ARG A 151 12.66 10.04 6.11
C ARG A 151 12.84 8.53 6.07
N GLY A 152 13.39 8.03 4.97
CA GLY A 152 14.01 6.70 4.96
C GLY A 152 15.41 6.78 5.55
N LEU A 153 15.78 5.80 6.37
CA LEU A 153 17.11 5.66 6.96
C LEU A 153 17.73 4.33 6.55
N LEU A 154 18.99 4.38 6.14
CA LEU A 154 19.85 3.22 5.99
C LEU A 154 20.95 3.30 7.07
N ILE A 155 20.97 2.34 7.97
CA ILE A 155 21.83 2.36 9.16
C ILE A 155 22.72 1.12 9.19
N ASP A 156 24.02 1.30 9.40
CA ASP A 156 24.96 0.24 9.71
C ASP A 156 25.08 0.03 11.21
N LEU A 157 25.05 -1.23 11.63
CA LEU A 157 25.21 -1.68 13.00
C LEU A 157 26.48 -2.51 13.11
N ASP A 158 27.32 -2.16 14.08
CA ASP A 158 28.44 -2.96 14.53
C ASP A 158 28.06 -3.62 15.87
N PHE A 159 27.98 -4.95 15.91
CA PHE A 159 27.57 -5.69 17.09
C PHE A 159 28.71 -5.95 18.08
N GLN A 160 29.96 -5.70 17.69
CA GLN A 160 31.11 -5.78 18.60
C GLN A 160 31.34 -4.44 19.30
N ALA A 161 31.36 -3.36 18.54
CA ALA A 161 31.50 -2.00 19.05
C ALA A 161 30.19 -1.45 19.65
N MET A 162 29.06 -2.08 19.32
CA MET A 162 27.71 -1.60 19.67
C MET A 162 27.51 -0.16 19.21
N THR A 163 27.77 0.11 17.94
CA THR A 163 27.60 1.45 17.33
C THR A 163 26.63 1.40 16.16
N ALA A 164 25.80 2.43 16.04
CA ALA A 164 24.94 2.66 14.89
C ALA A 164 25.46 3.86 14.07
N THR A 165 25.63 3.68 12.76
CA THR A 165 26.15 4.71 11.85
C THR A 165 25.17 4.94 10.71
N LEU A 166 24.83 6.20 10.45
CA LEU A 166 24.00 6.55 9.30
C LEU A 166 24.81 6.31 8.02
N VAL A 167 24.26 5.52 7.11
CA VAL A 167 24.80 5.33 5.76
C VAL A 167 24.24 6.40 4.84
N GLN A 168 22.91 6.55 4.85
CA GLN A 168 22.19 7.46 3.97
C GLN A 168 20.79 7.74 4.56
N ASP A 169 20.33 8.97 4.42
CA ASP A 169 18.92 9.31 4.59
C ASP A 169 18.25 9.69 3.25
N TYR A 170 16.94 9.52 3.20
CA TYR A 170 16.12 9.78 2.02
C TYR A 170 14.94 10.65 2.43
N LEU A 171 15.03 11.94 2.13
CA LEU A 171 14.04 12.94 2.49
C LEU A 171 12.95 13.08 1.43
N PRO A 172 11.66 13.02 1.79
CA PRO A 172 10.56 13.22 0.85
C PRO A 172 10.60 14.63 0.24
N TRP A 173 10.03 14.76 -0.96
CA TRP A 173 10.15 16.00 -1.75
C TRP A 173 9.51 17.23 -1.08
N ASP A 174 8.47 17.02 -0.28
CA ASP A 174 7.71 18.04 0.42
C ASP A 174 8.16 18.22 1.87
N ARG A 175 9.09 17.38 2.35
CA ARG A 175 9.69 17.45 3.69
C ARG A 175 8.66 17.50 4.82
N THR A 176 7.66 16.62 4.77
CA THR A 176 6.60 16.56 5.76
C THR A 176 6.78 15.40 6.73
N VAL A 177 6.25 15.56 7.94
CA VAL A 177 6.13 14.47 8.93
C VAL A 177 5.09 13.45 8.45
N SER A 178 5.32 12.17 8.74
CA SER A 178 4.37 11.10 8.50
C SER A 178 3.82 10.62 9.84
N GLU A 179 2.63 11.08 10.21
CA GLU A 179 2.06 10.83 11.55
C GLU A 179 1.84 9.34 11.88
N SER A 180 1.80 8.47 10.86
CA SER A 180 1.67 7.01 11.03
C SER A 180 2.08 6.28 9.77
N GLN A 181 2.35 4.98 9.90
CA GLN A 181 2.51 4.06 8.76
C GLN A 181 3.74 4.41 7.91
N GLY A 182 3.82 3.85 6.70
CA GLY A 182 4.91 4.07 5.77
C GLY A 182 5.94 2.95 5.72
N SER A 183 6.77 3.03 4.67
CA SER A 183 7.78 2.01 4.36
C SER A 183 9.01 2.60 3.70
N MET A 184 10.12 1.88 3.79
CA MET A 184 11.30 2.07 2.97
C MET A 184 11.68 0.74 2.36
N GLN A 185 11.82 0.69 1.04
CA GLN A 185 12.23 -0.51 0.33
C GLN A 185 13.46 -0.23 -0.53
N VAL A 186 14.56 -0.91 -0.21
CA VAL A 186 15.73 -0.98 -1.09
C VAL A 186 15.48 -2.08 -2.14
N GLN A 187 15.56 -1.73 -3.42
CA GLN A 187 15.31 -2.64 -4.53
C GLN A 187 16.59 -3.36 -4.99
N PRO A 188 16.49 -4.48 -5.75
CA PRO A 188 17.67 -5.25 -6.20
C PRO A 188 18.67 -4.46 -7.05
N ASN A 189 18.25 -3.38 -7.70
CA ASN A 189 19.13 -2.49 -8.48
C ASN A 189 19.78 -1.39 -7.63
N GLY A 190 19.49 -1.33 -6.33
CA GLY A 190 19.98 -0.31 -5.39
C GLY A 190 19.10 0.93 -5.29
N ASP A 191 18.04 1.04 -6.11
CA ASP A 191 17.10 2.15 -5.99
C ASP A 191 16.25 2.00 -4.73
N VAL A 192 15.85 3.12 -4.13
CA VAL A 192 15.08 3.15 -2.89
C VAL A 192 13.70 3.71 -3.15
N LEU A 193 12.67 2.95 -2.81
CA LEU A 193 11.29 3.42 -2.78
C LEU A 193 10.93 3.83 -1.34
N ILE A 194 10.52 5.08 -1.16
CA ILE A 194 9.96 5.54 0.11
C ILE A 194 8.44 5.58 -0.03
N GLY A 195 7.73 4.77 0.74
CA GLY A 195 6.28 4.81 0.83
C GLY A 195 5.85 5.74 1.93
N GLN A 196 5.85 7.05 1.71
CA GLN A 196 5.32 7.98 2.70
C GLN A 196 3.80 7.99 2.60
N VAL A 197 3.14 7.65 3.71
CA VAL A 197 1.69 7.77 3.81
C VAL A 197 1.30 8.73 4.91
N SER A 198 1.04 9.97 4.52
CA SER A 198 0.29 10.92 5.34
C SER A 198 -1.09 11.03 4.72
N PHE A 199 -2.14 11.17 5.54
CA PHE A 199 -3.50 11.46 5.08
C PHE A 199 -3.45 12.36 3.84
N ALA A 200 -3.90 11.82 2.69
CA ALA A 200 -3.93 12.42 1.35
C ALA A 200 -2.95 11.99 0.29
N ALA A 201 -1.91 11.22 0.60
CA ALA A 201 -0.95 10.91 -0.43
C ALA A 201 -0.13 9.67 -0.09
N LEU A 202 -0.13 8.69 -0.98
CA LEU A 202 1.11 7.98 -1.25
C LEU A 202 2.01 9.00 -1.92
N LYS A 203 3.04 9.50 -1.26
CA LYS A 203 4.10 10.27 -1.93
C LYS A 203 5.25 9.29 -2.04
N ASP A 204 5.32 8.63 -3.19
CA ASP A 204 6.27 7.55 -3.40
C ASP A 204 7.46 8.06 -4.22
N PRO A 205 8.48 8.71 -3.63
CA PRO A 205 9.69 8.97 -4.36
C PRO A 205 10.52 7.69 -4.52
N GLU A 206 10.97 7.44 -5.74
CA GLU A 206 12.04 6.48 -6.00
C GLU A 206 13.36 7.26 -6.10
N TYR A 207 14.39 6.82 -5.38
CA TYR A 207 15.72 7.41 -5.41
C TYR A 207 16.69 6.46 -6.08
N ALA A 208 17.66 7.01 -6.79
CA ALA A 208 18.86 6.27 -7.15
C ALA A 208 19.66 5.89 -5.89
N ALA A 209 20.52 4.89 -5.99
CA ALA A 209 21.44 4.51 -4.91
C ALA A 209 22.31 5.68 -4.39
N SER A 210 22.53 6.72 -5.21
CA SER A 210 23.24 7.95 -4.84
C SER A 210 22.45 8.93 -3.96
N GLY A 211 21.14 8.69 -3.76
CA GLY A 211 20.23 9.62 -3.07
C GLY A 211 19.53 10.62 -3.99
N GLU A 212 19.74 10.58 -5.31
CA GLU A 212 19.02 11.43 -6.26
C GLU A 212 17.57 10.95 -6.45
N MET A 213 16.58 11.84 -6.28
CA MET A 213 15.17 11.52 -6.54
C MET A 213 14.91 11.36 -8.05
N LEU A 214 14.42 10.19 -8.45
CA LEU A 214 14.11 9.83 -9.83
C LEU A 214 12.71 10.29 -10.26
N TRP A 215 11.71 10.01 -9.43
CA TRP A 215 10.32 10.43 -9.64
C TRP A 215 9.60 10.46 -8.30
N THR A 216 8.42 11.08 -8.26
CA THR A 216 7.46 10.94 -7.16
C THR A 216 6.05 10.82 -7.72
N ALA A 217 5.24 9.94 -7.12
CA ALA A 217 3.82 9.84 -7.41
C ALA A 217 3.02 10.25 -6.19
N GLN A 218 1.91 10.96 -6.40
CA GLN A 218 0.91 11.28 -5.39
C GLN A 218 -0.42 10.57 -5.69
N PHE A 219 -0.93 9.79 -4.74
CA PHE A 219 -2.26 9.17 -4.80
C PHE A 219 -3.24 9.84 -3.85
N GLY A 220 -4.23 10.55 -4.41
CA GLY A 220 -5.14 11.41 -3.64
C GLY A 220 -4.63 12.84 -3.54
N VAL A 221 -5.54 13.78 -3.30
CA VAL A 221 -5.20 15.22 -3.15
C VAL A 221 -5.57 15.77 -1.77
N ASP A 222 -6.28 14.98 -0.96
CA ASP A 222 -6.79 15.33 0.36
C ASP A 222 -6.91 14.10 1.27
N THR A 223 -7.16 14.30 2.56
CA THR A 223 -7.12 13.26 3.62
C THR A 223 -8.15 12.14 3.46
N GLN A 224 -8.90 12.09 2.36
CA GLN A 224 -9.93 11.10 2.06
C GLN A 224 -9.37 9.74 1.67
N VAL A 225 -8.09 9.65 1.32
CA VAL A 225 -7.43 8.41 0.95
C VAL A 225 -6.19 8.20 1.81
N SER A 226 -6.05 6.98 2.33
CA SER A 226 -4.91 6.52 3.09
C SER A 226 -4.37 5.22 2.50
N GLY A 227 -3.08 4.96 2.69
CA GLY A 227 -2.40 3.72 2.39
C GLY A 227 -1.53 3.32 3.58
N TYR A 228 -1.09 2.06 3.65
CA TYR A 228 -0.28 1.59 4.78
C TYR A 228 1.21 1.55 4.45
N ARG A 229 1.54 0.93 3.32
CA ARG A 229 2.90 0.83 2.78
C ARG A 229 2.86 0.96 1.26
N ALA A 230 3.98 1.38 0.69
CA ALA A 230 4.25 1.25 -0.73
C ALA A 230 5.41 0.29 -0.95
N LEU A 231 5.19 -0.72 -1.80
CA LEU A 231 6.17 -1.74 -2.12
C LEU A 231 6.15 -2.03 -3.62
N ARG A 232 7.32 -2.37 -4.15
CA ARG A 232 7.51 -2.72 -5.55
C ARG A 232 8.17 -4.08 -5.65
N TYR A 233 7.51 -4.97 -6.37
CA TYR A 233 8.00 -6.31 -6.66
C TYR A 233 7.74 -6.66 -8.11
N ASN A 234 8.50 -7.63 -8.62
CA ASN A 234 8.11 -8.34 -9.82
C ASN A 234 6.97 -9.30 -9.45
N TRP A 235 5.79 -9.11 -10.03
CA TRP A 235 4.64 -9.95 -9.72
C TRP A 235 3.85 -10.26 -11.00
N THR A 236 3.31 -11.47 -11.04
CA THR A 236 2.37 -11.91 -12.07
C THR A 236 0.99 -12.05 -11.45
N GLY A 237 0.01 -11.41 -12.07
CA GLY A 237 -1.35 -11.30 -11.59
C GLY A 237 -2.35 -11.99 -12.49
N ASN A 238 -3.11 -12.92 -11.88
CA ASN A 238 -4.18 -13.68 -12.50
C ASN A 238 -5.48 -13.46 -11.71
N PRO A 239 -6.14 -12.30 -11.86
CA PRO A 239 -7.34 -11.97 -11.09
C PRO A 239 -8.49 -12.93 -11.42
N ALA A 240 -9.31 -13.25 -10.41
CA ALA A 240 -10.52 -14.08 -10.58
C ALA A 240 -11.71 -13.32 -11.18
N THR A 241 -11.63 -11.98 -11.25
CA THR A 241 -12.61 -11.13 -11.94
C THR A 241 -12.39 -11.18 -13.45
N ILE A 242 -13.33 -10.68 -14.23
CA ILE A 242 -13.19 -10.53 -15.69
C ILE A 242 -12.76 -9.09 -16.06
N PRO A 243 -12.33 -8.84 -17.31
CA PRO A 243 -12.12 -7.48 -17.81
C PRO A 243 -13.32 -6.55 -17.65
N SER A 244 -13.03 -5.27 -17.39
CA SER A 244 -14.01 -4.18 -17.43
C SER A 244 -13.96 -3.46 -18.78
N ILE A 245 -15.14 -3.06 -19.26
CA ILE A 245 -15.33 -2.25 -20.46
C ILE A 245 -16.24 -1.06 -20.12
N GLU A 246 -15.94 0.13 -20.66
CA GLU A 246 -16.83 1.30 -20.61
C GLU A 246 -16.93 1.92 -22.00
N LEU A 247 -18.14 2.30 -22.40
CA LEU A 247 -18.44 2.93 -23.68
C LEU A 247 -18.84 4.38 -23.47
N VAL A 248 -18.14 5.32 -24.12
CA VAL A 248 -18.42 6.75 -24.04
C VAL A 248 -18.67 7.30 -25.43
N GLN A 249 -19.89 7.77 -25.65
CA GLN A 249 -20.26 8.46 -26.89
C GLN A 249 -19.55 9.81 -26.97
N GLY A 250 -18.76 9.99 -28.02
CA GLY A 250 -18.16 11.25 -28.43
C GLY A 250 -19.00 11.97 -29.50
N LYS A 251 -18.49 13.13 -29.94
CA LYS A 251 -19.09 13.91 -31.03
C LYS A 251 -18.99 13.16 -32.36
N SER A 252 -19.90 13.46 -33.30
CA SER A 252 -19.84 12.97 -34.69
C SER A 252 -19.74 11.45 -34.82
N SER A 253 -20.57 10.71 -34.09
CA SER A 253 -20.60 9.24 -34.11
C SER A 253 -19.29 8.56 -33.71
N MET A 254 -18.41 9.27 -32.97
CA MET A 254 -17.21 8.67 -32.40
C MET A 254 -17.57 7.94 -31.11
N LEU A 255 -17.12 6.71 -30.95
CA LEU A 255 -17.28 5.91 -29.75
C LEU A 255 -15.91 5.64 -29.15
N SER A 256 -15.68 6.12 -27.92
CA SER A 256 -14.51 5.78 -27.13
C SER A 256 -14.82 4.59 -26.23
N ILE A 257 -13.98 3.57 -26.33
CA ILE A 257 -14.11 2.29 -25.63
C ILE A 257 -12.90 2.17 -24.72
N TYR A 258 -13.15 2.04 -23.43
CA TYR A 258 -12.11 1.90 -22.41
C TYR A 258 -12.09 0.46 -21.93
N ALA A 259 -10.89 -0.11 -21.84
CA ALA A 259 -10.65 -1.47 -21.37
C ALA A 259 -9.64 -1.44 -20.22
N SER A 260 -9.98 -2.10 -19.11
CA SER A 260 -9.06 -2.30 -17.99
C SER A 260 -9.36 -3.61 -17.29
N TRP A 261 -8.35 -4.21 -16.66
CA TRP A 261 -8.53 -5.40 -15.84
C TRP A 261 -7.60 -5.31 -14.63
N ASN A 262 -8.18 -4.89 -13.52
CA ASN A 262 -7.41 -4.68 -12.30
C ASN A 262 -6.80 -6.00 -11.83
N GLY A 263 -5.50 -5.98 -11.55
CA GLY A 263 -4.78 -7.17 -11.12
C GLY A 263 -4.20 -8.02 -12.25
N ALA A 264 -4.60 -7.86 -13.52
CA ALA A 264 -4.10 -8.69 -14.61
C ALA A 264 -2.79 -8.13 -15.21
N THR A 265 -1.72 -8.92 -15.18
CA THR A 265 -0.39 -8.49 -15.67
C THR A 265 -0.01 -9.08 -17.03
N GLU A 266 -0.61 -10.20 -17.42
CA GLU A 266 -0.21 -10.98 -18.60
C GLU A 266 -0.84 -10.50 -19.91
N ILE A 267 -1.64 -9.43 -19.87
CA ILE A 267 -2.32 -8.89 -21.04
C ILE A 267 -1.30 -8.21 -21.96
N ASN A 268 -1.12 -8.77 -23.14
CA ASN A 268 -0.28 -8.21 -24.20
C ASN A 268 -1.06 -7.25 -25.10
N LYS A 269 -2.27 -7.65 -25.50
CA LYS A 269 -3.16 -6.83 -26.31
C LYS A 269 -4.61 -7.02 -25.91
N TRP A 270 -5.39 -6.01 -26.25
CA TRP A 270 -6.83 -6.00 -26.17
C TRP A 270 -7.43 -6.19 -27.56
N GLU A 271 -8.44 -7.03 -27.64
CA GLU A 271 -9.25 -7.24 -28.84
C GLU A 271 -10.67 -6.73 -28.59
N LEU A 272 -11.10 -5.80 -29.42
CA LEU A 272 -12.47 -5.32 -29.47
C LEU A 272 -13.31 -6.30 -30.27
N LEU A 273 -14.35 -6.83 -29.63
CA LEU A 273 -15.34 -7.70 -30.24
C LEU A 273 -16.63 -6.91 -30.46
N GLY A 274 -17.27 -7.13 -31.61
CA GLY A 274 -18.60 -6.59 -31.94
C GLY A 274 -19.61 -7.72 -32.15
N SER A 275 -20.83 -7.52 -31.66
CA SER A 275 -21.95 -8.46 -31.78
C SER A 275 -23.27 -7.70 -32.00
N SER A 276 -24.19 -8.32 -32.74
CA SER A 276 -25.60 -7.88 -32.80
C SER A 276 -26.44 -8.46 -31.66
N ASP A 277 -25.98 -9.57 -31.05
CA ASP A 277 -26.63 -10.24 -29.91
C ASP A 277 -26.06 -9.71 -28.57
N THR A 278 -26.95 -9.56 -27.58
CA THR A 278 -26.64 -9.15 -26.20
C THR A 278 -25.70 -10.11 -25.49
N ASN A 279 -25.70 -11.40 -25.87
CA ASN A 279 -24.85 -12.43 -25.27
C ASN A 279 -23.51 -12.62 -26.00
N GLY A 280 -23.28 -11.93 -27.13
CA GLY A 280 -22.06 -12.07 -27.93
C GLY A 280 -22.07 -13.20 -28.96
N SER A 281 -23.22 -13.82 -29.23
CA SER A 281 -23.35 -14.84 -30.27
C SER A 281 -22.98 -14.28 -31.64
N GLY A 282 -22.10 -14.98 -32.35
CA GLY A 282 -21.58 -14.52 -33.64
C GLY A 282 -20.62 -13.32 -33.56
N ALA A 283 -20.08 -13.01 -32.37
CA ALA A 283 -19.17 -11.89 -32.22
C ALA A 283 -17.91 -12.03 -33.11
N VAL A 284 -17.49 -10.90 -33.69
CA VAL A 284 -16.30 -10.82 -34.55
C VAL A 284 -15.26 -9.86 -33.99
N SER A 285 -14.00 -10.10 -34.37
CA SER A 285 -12.89 -9.20 -34.07
C SER A 285 -12.97 -7.95 -34.94
N LEU A 286 -13.09 -6.78 -34.30
CA LEU A 286 -13.18 -5.49 -34.97
C LEU A 286 -11.86 -4.73 -34.98
N TYR A 287 -11.12 -4.82 -33.87
CA TYR A 287 -9.90 -4.05 -33.69
C TYR A 287 -9.00 -4.68 -32.61
N ASN A 288 -7.69 -4.57 -32.80
CA ASN A 288 -6.70 -5.00 -31.81
C ASN A 288 -5.83 -3.82 -31.38
N ARG A 289 -5.56 -3.70 -30.08
CA ARG A 289 -4.68 -2.67 -29.52
C ARG A 289 -3.72 -3.24 -28.49
N THR A 290 -2.42 -3.06 -28.71
CA THR A 290 -1.39 -3.43 -27.73
C THR A 290 -1.60 -2.65 -26.43
N LYS A 291 -1.49 -3.33 -25.28
CA LYS A 291 -1.59 -2.72 -23.96
C LYS A 291 -0.29 -2.02 -23.62
N THR A 292 -0.35 -0.72 -23.34
CA THR A 292 0.83 0.10 -22.97
C THR A 292 0.77 0.65 -21.55
N GLY A 293 -0.40 0.67 -20.92
CA GLY A 293 -0.63 1.17 -19.56
C GLY A 293 -1.78 0.44 -18.88
N PHE A 294 -2.24 0.91 -17.71
CA PHE A 294 -3.34 0.28 -16.97
C PHE A 294 -4.63 0.18 -17.81
N GLU A 295 -5.11 1.32 -18.31
CA GLU A 295 -6.29 1.44 -19.15
C GLU A 295 -5.90 1.58 -20.62
N THR A 296 -6.66 0.94 -21.50
CA THR A 296 -6.49 1.03 -22.96
C THR A 296 -7.72 1.65 -23.56
N THR A 297 -7.55 2.73 -24.34
CA THR A 297 -8.63 3.36 -25.07
C THR A 297 -8.60 2.94 -26.53
N ILE A 298 -9.74 2.56 -27.10
CA ILE A 298 -9.95 2.39 -28.55
C ILE A 298 -11.01 3.37 -28.97
N THR A 299 -10.83 4.05 -30.10
CA THR A 299 -11.84 4.97 -30.63
C THR A 299 -12.24 4.50 -32.01
N ILE A 300 -13.54 4.31 -32.23
CA ILE A 300 -14.12 3.92 -33.51
C ILE A 300 -15.14 4.97 -33.96
N SER A 301 -15.38 5.07 -35.26
CA SER A 301 -16.47 5.88 -35.82
C SER A 301 -17.61 4.94 -36.19
N THR A 302 -18.71 4.98 -35.44
CA THR A 302 -19.86 4.07 -35.61
C THR A 302 -20.70 4.38 -36.85
N SER A 303 -20.33 5.39 -37.64
CA SER A 303 -20.95 5.69 -38.93
C SER A 303 -20.25 5.02 -40.12
N LEU A 304 -19.19 4.24 -39.87
CA LEU A 304 -18.52 3.47 -40.91
C LEU A 304 -19.23 2.13 -41.07
N GLU A 305 -19.53 1.75 -42.31
CA GLU A 305 -20.25 0.52 -42.69
C GLU A 305 -19.73 -0.73 -41.97
N LYS A 306 -18.41 -0.83 -41.74
CA LYS A 306 -17.79 -1.94 -41.02
C LYS A 306 -18.26 -2.11 -39.57
N TYR A 307 -19.02 -1.18 -39.01
CA TYR A 307 -19.54 -1.24 -37.65
C TYR A 307 -21.07 -1.21 -37.56
N ASP A 308 -21.78 -1.03 -38.68
CA ASP A 308 -23.24 -0.83 -38.71
C ASP A 308 -24.02 -2.03 -38.14
N ASP A 309 -23.44 -3.23 -38.25
CA ASP A 309 -24.06 -4.48 -37.81
C ASP A 309 -23.91 -4.77 -36.29
N TYR A 310 -23.16 -3.96 -35.54
CA TYR A 310 -22.82 -4.26 -34.14
C TYR A 310 -23.41 -3.25 -33.16
N THR A 311 -24.22 -3.75 -32.23
CA THR A 311 -24.87 -2.96 -31.18
C THR A 311 -24.27 -3.22 -29.80
N HIS A 312 -23.53 -4.33 -29.65
CA HIS A 312 -22.90 -4.76 -28.41
C HIS A 312 -21.40 -4.97 -28.60
N PHE A 313 -20.61 -4.50 -27.63
CA PHE A 313 -19.16 -4.54 -27.67
C PHE A 313 -18.60 -5.22 -26.42
N ALA A 314 -17.52 -5.98 -26.59
CA ALA A 314 -16.76 -6.57 -25.49
C ALA A 314 -15.26 -6.41 -25.72
N MET A 315 -14.48 -6.46 -24.64
CA MET A 315 -13.02 -6.42 -24.67
C MET A 315 -12.48 -7.78 -24.23
N ARG A 316 -11.74 -8.42 -25.13
CA ARG A 316 -11.01 -9.67 -24.85
C ARG A 316 -9.53 -9.38 -24.61
N ALA A 317 -9.05 -9.80 -23.45
CA ALA A 317 -7.64 -9.75 -23.09
C ALA A 317 -6.91 -10.94 -23.73
N ILE A 318 -5.77 -10.69 -24.38
CA ILE A 318 -4.97 -11.71 -25.04
C ILE A 318 -3.53 -11.62 -24.53
N ASP A 319 -2.94 -12.77 -24.24
CA ASP A 319 -1.57 -12.88 -23.77
C ASP A 319 -0.53 -12.75 -24.91
N ARG A 320 0.76 -12.94 -24.59
CA ARG A 320 1.85 -12.90 -25.57
C ARG A 320 1.87 -14.08 -26.53
N SER A 321 1.28 -15.21 -26.16
CA SER A 321 1.19 -16.41 -26.99
C SER A 321 0.00 -16.39 -27.96
N GLY A 322 -0.89 -15.41 -27.81
CA GLY A 322 -2.11 -15.26 -28.59
C GLY A 322 -3.33 -15.93 -27.97
N GLN A 323 -3.23 -16.43 -26.74
CA GLN A 323 -4.33 -17.08 -26.03
C GLN A 323 -5.23 -16.05 -25.33
N PRO A 324 -6.57 -16.24 -25.38
CA PRO A 324 -7.50 -15.47 -24.58
C PRO A 324 -7.28 -15.69 -23.07
N LEU A 325 -7.17 -14.61 -22.31
CA LEU A 325 -7.11 -14.63 -20.85
C LEU A 325 -8.49 -14.44 -20.21
N GLY A 326 -9.33 -13.62 -20.83
CA GLY A 326 -10.67 -13.30 -20.35
C GLY A 326 -11.38 -12.31 -21.27
N THR A 327 -12.69 -12.27 -21.20
CA THR A 327 -13.54 -11.36 -21.99
C THR A 327 -14.49 -10.63 -21.06
N SER A 328 -14.65 -9.32 -21.25
CA SER A 328 -15.65 -8.54 -20.51
C SER A 328 -17.07 -9.00 -20.83
N HIS A 329 -18.05 -8.47 -20.10
CA HIS A 329 -19.43 -8.48 -20.58
C HIS A 329 -19.55 -7.76 -21.92
N TYR A 330 -20.53 -8.16 -22.72
CA TYR A 330 -21.00 -7.40 -23.87
C TYR A 330 -21.88 -6.25 -23.38
N VAL A 331 -21.54 -5.03 -23.75
CA VAL A 331 -22.26 -3.82 -23.37
C VAL A 331 -22.65 -3.02 -24.62
N SER A 332 -23.78 -2.34 -24.55
CA SER A 332 -24.22 -1.40 -25.58
C SER A 332 -24.15 0.03 -25.05
N LEU A 333 -24.15 1.00 -25.97
CA LEU A 333 -24.36 2.40 -25.60
C LEU A 333 -25.76 2.51 -25.00
N SER A 334 -25.84 2.75 -23.69
CA SER A 334 -27.12 3.10 -23.10
C SER A 334 -27.60 4.40 -23.76
N SER A 335 -28.78 4.37 -24.37
CA SER A 335 -29.43 5.56 -24.88
C SER A 335 -29.53 6.57 -23.75
N ALA A 336 -28.92 7.74 -23.92
CA ALA A 336 -29.05 8.85 -23.00
C ALA A 336 -30.54 9.15 -22.76
N GLY A 337 -31.03 8.88 -21.55
CA GLY A 337 -32.43 9.08 -21.21
C GLY A 337 -32.70 8.95 -19.73
N GLY A 338 -32.76 10.09 -19.03
CA GLY A 338 -33.64 10.31 -17.88
C GLY A 338 -33.35 9.57 -16.57
N LEU A 339 -33.10 10.35 -15.51
CA LEU A 339 -33.54 9.97 -14.17
C LEU A 339 -35.03 9.62 -14.22
N SER A 340 -35.39 8.33 -14.19
CA SER A 340 -36.77 7.91 -13.91
C SER A 340 -36.90 7.67 -12.41
N THR A 341 -37.47 8.65 -11.71
CA THR A 341 -38.14 8.43 -10.44
C THR A 341 -39.45 7.69 -10.69
N GLY A 342 -39.65 6.49 -10.14
CA GLY A 342 -41.00 6.00 -9.81
C GLY A 342 -41.38 4.56 -10.17
N SER A 343 -41.52 3.75 -9.11
CA SER A 343 -42.52 2.69 -8.84
C SER A 343 -42.38 1.27 -9.41
N ASN A 344 -42.09 0.36 -8.46
CA ASN A 344 -42.58 -1.01 -8.25
C ASN A 344 -42.82 -1.97 -9.43
N GLY A 345 -42.03 -3.07 -9.42
CA GLY A 345 -42.36 -4.35 -10.03
C GLY A 345 -41.22 -5.34 -9.87
N ASN A 346 -41.37 -6.29 -8.94
CA ASN A 346 -40.38 -7.28 -8.52
C ASN A 346 -39.78 -8.15 -9.65
N ASN A 347 -38.58 -8.66 -9.35
CA ASN A 347 -37.82 -9.75 -9.99
C ASN A 347 -36.82 -9.37 -11.11
N GLY A 348 -35.59 -9.10 -10.67
CA GLY A 348 -34.38 -9.03 -11.50
C GLY A 348 -33.19 -8.72 -10.62
N SER A 349 -32.54 -9.74 -10.08
CA SER A 349 -31.38 -9.67 -9.20
C SER A 349 -30.20 -8.98 -9.90
N SER A 350 -29.97 -7.70 -9.59
CA SER A 350 -28.68 -7.05 -9.82
C SER A 350 -27.72 -7.54 -8.74
N ILE A 351 -26.75 -8.37 -9.13
CA ILE A 351 -25.65 -8.75 -8.25
C ILE A 351 -24.68 -7.57 -8.24
N ILE A 352 -24.98 -6.58 -7.41
CA ILE A 352 -24.00 -5.60 -6.94
C ILE A 352 -23.19 -6.34 -5.88
N SER A 353 -21.94 -6.71 -6.17
CA SER A 353 -21.02 -7.24 -5.17
C SER A 353 -20.57 -6.11 -4.25
N SER A 354 -21.41 -5.74 -3.29
CA SER A 354 -21.02 -4.95 -2.13
C SER A 354 -20.40 -5.90 -1.10
N PHE A 355 -19.08 -5.81 -0.90
CA PHE A 355 -18.48 -6.39 0.29
C PHE A 355 -18.89 -5.53 1.48
N HIS A 356 -19.85 -5.99 2.27
CA HIS A 356 -20.06 -5.54 3.64
C HIS A 356 -19.39 -6.54 4.57
N ARG A 357 -18.26 -6.14 5.16
CA ARG A 357 -17.83 -6.68 6.45
C ARG A 357 -17.60 -5.47 7.35
N THR A 358 -18.58 -5.20 8.20
CA THR A 358 -18.46 -4.25 9.30
C THR A 358 -17.37 -4.74 10.26
N MET A 359 -16.32 -3.96 10.43
CA MET A 359 -15.40 -4.05 11.56
C MET A 359 -15.45 -2.73 12.35
N PRO A 360 -15.31 -2.75 13.68
CA PRO A 360 -15.47 -1.56 14.50
C PRO A 360 -14.29 -0.61 14.28
N ALA A 361 -14.57 0.59 13.75
CA ALA A 361 -13.64 1.71 13.81
C ALA A 361 -13.61 2.25 15.24
N TRP A 362 -12.43 2.36 15.84
CA TRP A 362 -12.23 3.02 17.12
C TRP A 362 -12.14 4.54 16.90
N GLY A 363 -13.16 5.26 17.39
CA GLY A 363 -13.06 6.65 17.86
C GLY A 363 -13.01 7.80 16.83
N ASN A 364 -14.12 8.11 16.16
CA ASN A 364 -14.93 9.33 16.41
C ASN A 364 -15.99 9.52 15.31
N THR A 365 -17.14 10.01 15.75
CA THR A 365 -18.48 10.00 15.14
C THR A 365 -18.62 10.72 13.80
N GLY A 366 -19.25 10.05 12.83
CA GLY A 366 -19.78 10.66 11.61
C GLY A 366 -20.06 9.62 10.50
N GLN A 367 -21.21 8.95 10.55
CA GLN A 367 -21.68 8.13 9.42
C GLN A 367 -21.98 9.04 8.22
N GLN A 368 -21.14 9.01 7.19
CA GLN A 368 -21.56 9.36 5.84
C GLN A 368 -21.18 8.22 4.89
N SER A 369 -22.21 7.55 4.34
CA SER A 369 -22.04 6.65 3.21
C SER A 369 -21.77 7.50 1.97
N MET A 370 -20.58 7.35 1.38
CA MET A 370 -20.23 8.04 0.15
C MET A 370 -19.98 7.02 -0.95
N THR A 371 -20.87 7.02 -1.95
CA THR A 371 -20.73 6.24 -3.17
C THR A 371 -19.55 6.80 -3.97
N LEU A 372 -18.44 6.07 -4.03
CA LEU A 372 -17.25 6.43 -4.81
C LEU A 372 -17.57 6.36 -6.31
N ARG A 373 -18.03 7.49 -6.86
CA ARG A 373 -18.07 7.79 -8.30
C ARG A 373 -17.10 8.94 -8.59
N ARG A 374 -15.80 8.67 -8.61
CA ARG A 374 -14.75 9.48 -9.29
C ARG A 374 -13.41 8.76 -9.17
N GLN A 375 -12.74 8.59 -10.31
CA GLN A 375 -11.38 8.07 -10.40
C GLN A 375 -10.45 8.89 -9.50
N ALA A 376 -9.68 8.23 -8.63
CA ALA A 376 -8.57 8.86 -7.94
C ALA A 376 -7.54 9.30 -9.00
N LYS A 377 -7.22 10.60 -9.02
CA LYS A 377 -6.18 11.13 -9.90
C LYS A 377 -4.82 10.79 -9.32
N VAL A 378 -4.00 10.08 -10.08
CA VAL A 378 -2.58 9.87 -9.78
C VAL A 378 -1.82 11.01 -10.46
N PHE A 379 -1.05 11.77 -9.70
CA PHE A 379 -0.14 12.78 -10.24
C PHE A 379 1.28 12.22 -10.20
N VAL A 380 1.96 12.17 -11.34
CA VAL A 380 3.35 11.75 -11.46
C VAL A 380 4.18 12.95 -11.90
N ARG A 381 5.23 13.28 -11.16
CA ARG A 381 6.21 14.29 -11.57
C ARG A 381 7.54 13.60 -11.89
N ASP A 382 7.95 13.69 -13.15
CA ASP A 382 9.26 13.26 -13.63
C ASP A 382 10.21 14.47 -13.62
N LEU A 383 11.27 14.41 -12.83
CA LEU A 383 12.22 15.51 -12.67
C LEU A 383 13.34 15.49 -13.72
N LYS A 384 13.40 14.49 -14.61
CA LYS A 384 14.45 14.36 -15.64
C LYS A 384 14.16 15.06 -16.97
N LYS A 385 13.10 15.86 -17.10
CA LYS A 385 12.78 16.60 -18.33
C LYS A 385 12.39 18.07 -18.10
N ASP A 386 13.36 18.89 -17.73
CA ASP A 386 13.28 20.35 -17.86
C ASP A 386 14.26 20.90 -18.92
N THR A 387 14.37 20.20 -20.06
CA THR A 387 14.93 20.78 -21.30
C THR A 387 14.10 20.34 -22.52
N GLY A 388 13.14 21.18 -22.92
CA GLY A 388 12.59 21.18 -24.28
C GLY A 388 11.46 20.16 -24.57
N SER A 389 10.48 20.64 -25.34
CA SER A 389 9.29 19.93 -25.84
C SER A 389 9.54 18.50 -26.33
N ALA A 390 8.83 17.49 -25.80
CA ALA A 390 8.55 16.25 -26.52
C ALA A 390 7.45 15.37 -25.88
N SER A 391 6.66 14.78 -26.77
CA SER A 391 5.65 13.72 -26.66
C SER A 391 5.84 12.66 -25.56
N PHE A 392 4.71 12.26 -24.97
CA PHE A 392 4.56 11.03 -24.17
C PHE A 392 4.73 9.78 -25.05
N SER A 393 5.95 9.26 -25.09
CA SER A 393 6.23 7.89 -25.52
C SER A 393 7.35 7.34 -24.65
N GLY A 394 7.09 6.26 -23.90
CA GLY A 394 8.13 5.55 -23.16
C GLY A 394 7.97 5.54 -21.65
N MET A 395 6.87 4.98 -21.15
CA MET A 395 6.94 4.19 -19.93
C MET A 395 6.35 2.84 -20.24
N THR A 396 7.20 1.81 -20.31
CA THR A 396 6.76 0.42 -20.30
C THR A 396 6.00 0.18 -18.99
N GLY A 397 4.69 -0.07 -19.11
CA GLY A 397 3.79 -0.22 -17.98
C GLY A 397 4.29 -1.23 -16.95
N ARG A 398 4.42 -0.77 -15.70
CA ARG A 398 4.64 -1.61 -14.52
C ARG A 398 3.57 -1.22 -13.50
N LEU A 399 2.70 -2.18 -13.14
CA LEU A 399 1.64 -1.94 -12.16
C LEU A 399 2.23 -1.89 -10.75
N LEU A 400 1.99 -0.78 -10.05
CA LEU A 400 2.14 -0.68 -8.60
C LEU A 400 0.94 -1.37 -7.95
N ARG A 401 1.18 -2.36 -7.09
CA ARG A 401 0.11 -2.93 -6.25
C ARG A 401 0.18 -2.25 -4.89
N LEU A 402 -0.87 -1.51 -4.58
CA LEU A 402 -1.11 -1.03 -3.22
C LEU A 402 -1.71 -2.17 -2.41
N VAL A 403 -0.93 -2.69 -1.48
CA VAL A 403 -1.42 -3.61 -0.46
C VAL A 403 -1.73 -2.76 0.76
N ALA A 404 -3.02 -2.53 1.02
CA ALA A 404 -3.48 -2.13 2.33
C ALA A 404 -3.50 -3.40 3.20
N GLU A 405 -2.42 -3.65 3.92
CA GLU A 405 -2.47 -4.51 5.11
C GLU A 405 -3.12 -3.67 6.22
N VAL A 406 -4.24 -4.16 6.76
CA VAL A 406 -5.02 -3.51 7.82
C VAL A 406 -4.55 -4.03 9.17
#